data_AF-A0A376U807-F1
#
_entry.id   AF-A0A376U807-F1
#
_cell.length_a   1.000
_cell.length_b   1.000
_cell.length_c   1.000
_cell.angle_alpha   90.00
_cell.angle_beta   90.00
_cell.angle_gamma   90.00
#
_symmetry.space_group_name_H-M   'P 1'
#
loop_
_entity.id
_entity.type
_entity.pdbx_description
1 polymer ?
#
loop_
_entity_poly.entity_id
_entity_poly.type
_entity_poly.pdbx_seq_one_letter_code
_entity_poly.pdbx_strand_id
1 'polypeptide(L)'
;MQELTKEKSSPYIFPLSTNGKRPVRTTVWLALSCISGLLILTLKFLQHVDLRRTCKTLMGEAGISKEIRDRIQNHALNDVSSKHYDRYDYLPEKRRALEIWGGPG
;
A
#
# COMPACT_ATOMS: atom_id res chain seq x y z
N MET A 1 19.32 -16.96 -1.14
CA MET A 1 18.85 -15.56 -1.21
C MET A 1 19.51 -14.80 -0.07
N GLN A 2 20.18 -13.68 -0.34
CA GLN A 2 20.75 -12.85 0.73
C GLN A 2 19.61 -12.12 1.45
N GLU A 3 19.58 -12.22 2.78
CA GLU A 3 18.69 -11.39 3.60
C GLU A 3 19.03 -9.91 3.39
N LEU A 4 18.00 -9.09 3.18
CA LEU A 4 18.12 -7.62 3.18
C LEU A 4 18.49 -7.17 4.59
N THR A 5 19.79 -7.18 4.88
CA THR A 5 20.30 -6.63 6.13
C THR A 5 20.15 -5.11 6.07
N LYS A 6 19.34 -4.59 6.99
CA LYS A 6 19.08 -3.16 7.15
C LYS A 6 20.39 -2.44 7.47
N GLU A 7 21.00 -1.82 6.46
CA GLU A 7 22.07 -0.84 6.64
C GLU A 7 21.55 0.28 7.57
N LYS A 8 22.05 0.34 8.80
CA LYS A 8 21.57 1.26 9.86
C LYS A 8 21.65 2.75 9.48
N SER A 9 22.45 3.12 8.48
CA SER A 9 22.67 4.52 8.05
C SER A 9 21.88 4.93 6.79
N SER A 10 21.10 4.03 6.19
CA SER A 10 20.36 4.34 4.97
C SER A 10 19.16 5.27 5.24
N PRO A 11 18.92 6.30 4.39
CA PRO A 11 17.71 7.13 4.47
C PRO A 11 16.46 6.42 3.94
N TYR A 12 16.61 5.24 3.32
CA TYR A 12 15.52 4.44 2.76
C TYR A 12 15.06 3.34 3.73
N ILE A 13 13.75 3.14 3.82
CA ILE A 13 13.13 2.03 4.58
C ILE A 13 13.57 0.67 4.01
N PHE A 14 13.68 0.58 2.68
CA PHE A 14 14.15 -0.60 1.96
C PHE A 14 15.38 -0.25 1.11
N PRO A 15 16.59 -0.28 1.70
CA PRO A 15 17.83 -0.06 0.98
C PRO A 15 18.12 -1.21 0.02
N LEU A 16 18.73 -0.91 -1.13
CA LEU A 16 19.29 -1.96 -1.97
C LEU A 16 20.48 -2.63 -1.27
N SER A 17 20.40 -3.95 -1.08
CA SER A 17 21.39 -4.78 -0.35
C SER A 17 22.85 -4.59 -0.76
N THR A 18 23.11 -4.07 -1.97
CA THR A 18 24.46 -3.94 -2.52
C THR A 18 25.20 -2.68 -2.08
N ASN A 19 24.51 -1.62 -1.64
CA ASN A 19 25.21 -0.37 -1.28
C ASN A 19 24.43 0.52 -0.29
N GLY A 20 23.16 0.26 0.00
CA GLY A 20 22.36 1.09 0.91
C GLY A 20 22.05 2.53 0.45
N LYS A 21 22.78 3.05 -0.56
CA LYS A 21 22.70 4.42 -1.09
C LYS A 21 21.56 4.67 -2.06
N ARG A 22 20.83 3.62 -2.44
CA ARG A 22 19.68 3.69 -3.37
C ARG A 22 18.55 2.79 -2.86
N PRO A 23 17.28 3.18 -3.08
CA PRO A 23 16.16 2.30 -2.74
C PRO A 23 16.22 1.04 -3.60
N VAL A 24 15.61 -0.04 -3.10
CA VAL A 24 15.38 -1.24 -3.89
C VAL A 24 14.67 -0.86 -5.19
N ARG A 25 15.20 -1.32 -6.34
CA ARG A 25 14.52 -1.16 -7.63
C ARG A 25 13.19 -1.89 -7.55
N THR A 26 12.09 -1.17 -7.76
CA THR A 26 10.71 -1.68 -7.77
C THR A 26 10.42 -2.54 -9.01
N THR A 27 11.34 -3.43 -9.38
CA THR A 27 11.05 -4.48 -10.35
C THR A 27 10.45 -5.65 -9.59
N VAL A 28 9.25 -6.03 -10.02
CA VAL A 28 8.31 -7.04 -9.47
C VAL A 28 8.99 -8.27 -8.86
N TRP A 29 10.12 -8.69 -9.44
CA TRP A 29 10.84 -9.90 -9.07
C TRP A 29 11.58 -9.83 -7.71
N LEU A 30 12.09 -8.66 -7.32
CA LEU A 30 12.89 -8.53 -6.09
C LEU A 30 12.02 -8.39 -4.82
N ALA A 31 10.87 -7.71 -4.91
CA ALA A 31 9.95 -7.58 -3.79
C ALA A 31 9.34 -8.94 -3.37
N LEU A 32 9.06 -9.81 -4.35
CA LEU A 32 8.56 -11.17 -4.10
C LEU A 32 9.60 -12.09 -3.48
N SER A 33 10.89 -11.87 -3.74
CA SER A 33 11.98 -12.68 -3.16
C SER A 33 12.18 -12.47 -1.65
N CYS A 34 11.56 -11.44 -1.07
CA CYS A 34 11.64 -11.14 0.37
C CYS A 34 10.53 -11.83 1.18
N ILE A 35 9.49 -12.33 0.51
CA ILE A 35 8.39 -13.04 1.17
C ILE A 35 8.68 -14.54 0.99
N SER A 36 8.83 -15.25 2.10
CA SER A 36 9.27 -16.65 2.20
C SER A 36 8.73 -17.58 1.10
N GLY A 37 9.57 -18.52 0.66
CA GLY A 37 9.35 -19.38 -0.52
C GLY A 37 8.08 -20.25 -0.51
N LEU A 38 7.30 -20.26 0.57
CA LEU A 38 6.02 -20.96 0.67
C LEU A 38 4.85 -20.14 0.09
N LEU A 39 4.91 -18.80 0.14
CA LEU A 39 3.80 -17.94 -0.30
C LEU A 39 3.73 -17.79 -1.84
N ILE A 40 4.85 -18.04 -2.53
CA ILE A 40 5.01 -17.82 -3.98
C ILE A 40 4.21 -18.82 -4.83
N LEU A 41 3.94 -20.02 -4.33
CA LEU A 41 3.14 -21.02 -5.05
C LEU A 41 1.65 -20.68 -5.05
N THR A 42 1.15 -20.06 -3.98
CA THR A 42 -0.26 -19.69 -3.81
C THR A 42 -0.59 -18.33 -4.44
N LEU A 43 0.35 -17.38 -4.45
CA LEU A 43 0.18 -16.05 -5.03
C LEU A 43 0.64 -15.93 -6.49
N LYS A 44 0.91 -17.05 -7.17
CA LYS A 44 1.42 -17.08 -8.55
C LYS A 44 0.55 -16.33 -9.58
N PHE A 45 -0.71 -16.05 -9.22
CA PHE A 45 -1.68 -15.31 -10.03
C PHE A 45 -2.03 -13.91 -9.53
N LEU A 46 -1.55 -13.51 -8.34
CA LEU A 46 -1.82 -12.18 -7.83
C LEU A 46 -0.75 -11.22 -8.35
N GLN A 47 -1.11 -10.44 -9.36
CA GLN A 47 -0.31 -9.29 -9.75
C GLN A 47 -0.28 -8.31 -8.57
N HIS A 48 0.81 -7.54 -8.44
CA HIS A 48 0.95 -6.55 -7.36
C HIS A 48 -0.23 -5.56 -7.27
N VAL A 49 -0.90 -5.28 -8.40
CA VAL A 49 -2.12 -4.45 -8.46
C VAL A 49 -3.30 -5.11 -7.75
N ASP A 50 -3.33 -6.44 -7.71
CA ASP A 50 -4.42 -7.20 -7.14
C ASP A 50 -4.45 -7.09 -5.62
N LEU A 51 -3.31 -6.86 -4.94
CA LEU A 51 -3.33 -6.56 -3.50
C LEU A 51 -4.12 -5.27 -3.22
N ARG A 52 -3.83 -4.20 -3.96
CA ARG A 52 -4.52 -2.92 -3.81
C ARG A 52 -6.02 -3.02 -4.16
N ARG A 53 -6.37 -3.80 -5.18
CA ARG A 53 -7.77 -4.06 -5.57
C ARG A 53 -8.50 -4.89 -4.50
N THR A 54 -7.89 -5.97 -4.03
CA THR A 54 -8.43 -6.82 -2.96
C THR A 54 -8.68 -6.03 -1.69
N CYS A 55 -7.70 -5.23 -1.23
CA CYS A 55 -7.91 -4.33 -0.10
C CYS A 55 -9.09 -3.36 -0.32
N LYS A 56 -9.25 -2.80 -1.53
CA LYS A 56 -10.37 -1.90 -1.85
C LYS A 56 -11.74 -2.59 -1.76
N THR A 57 -11.79 -3.84 -2.21
CA THR A 57 -13.01 -4.67 -2.17
C THR A 57 -13.37 -4.99 -0.73
N LEU A 58 -12.42 -5.50 0.05
CA LEU A 58 -12.64 -5.85 1.45
C LEU A 58 -12.97 -4.62 2.32
N MET A 59 -12.37 -3.45 2.05
CA MET A 59 -12.80 -2.19 2.68
C MET A 59 -14.26 -1.85 2.37
N GLY A 60 -14.76 -2.20 1.19
CA GLY A 60 -16.17 -2.02 0.85
C GLY A 60 -17.09 -2.97 1.61
N GLU A 61 -16.66 -4.21 1.78
CA GLU A 61 -17.36 -5.22 2.60
C GLU A 61 -17.43 -4.80 4.07
N ALA A 62 -16.37 -4.18 4.59
CA ALA A 62 -16.34 -3.56 5.92
C ALA A 62 -17.20 -2.29 6.06
N GLY A 63 -17.95 -1.90 5.02
CA GLY A 63 -18.87 -0.76 5.05
C GLY A 63 -18.21 0.61 4.84
N ILE A 64 -16.93 0.67 4.44
CA ILE A 64 -16.25 1.94 4.19
C ILE A 64 -16.76 2.53 2.87
N SER A 65 -17.19 3.79 2.91
CA SER A 65 -17.76 4.47 1.74
C SER A 65 -16.78 4.53 0.56
N LYS A 66 -17.32 4.56 -0.66
CA LYS A 66 -16.50 4.67 -1.88
C LYS A 66 -15.61 5.92 -1.86
N GLU A 67 -16.15 7.04 -1.41
CA GLU A 67 -15.43 8.31 -1.31
C GLU A 67 -14.20 8.20 -0.40
N ILE A 68 -14.35 7.64 0.80
CA ILE A 68 -13.23 7.49 1.73
C ILE A 68 -12.21 6.46 1.22
N ARG A 69 -12.65 5.36 0.59
CA ARG A 69 -11.74 4.39 -0.06
C ARG A 69 -10.92 5.02 -1.17
N ASP A 70 -11.55 5.83 -2.02
CA ASP A 70 -10.88 6.53 -3.11
C ASP A 70 -9.87 7.55 -2.56
N ARG A 71 -10.21 8.28 -1.50
CA ARG A 71 -9.28 9.20 -0.81
C ARG A 71 -8.13 8.48 -0.10
N ILE A 72 -8.35 7.32 0.52
CA ILE A 72 -7.29 6.50 1.15
C ILE A 72 -6.30 5.99 0.09
N GLN A 73 -6.81 5.54 -1.06
CA GLN A 73 -5.98 5.06 -2.16
C GLN A 73 -5.42 6.18 -3.06
N ASN A 74 -5.65 7.44 -2.70
CA ASN A 74 -5.24 8.62 -3.48
C ASN A 74 -5.71 8.56 -4.95
N HIS A 75 -6.97 8.14 -5.17
CA HIS A 75 -7.61 8.27 -6.47
C HIS A 75 -7.92 9.74 -6.75
N ALA A 76 -7.67 10.17 -7.99
CA ALA A 76 -8.05 11.51 -8.43
C ALA A 76 -9.58 11.65 -8.38
N LEU A 77 -10.05 12.64 -7.62
CA LEU A 77 -11.45 13.05 -7.61
C LEU A 77 -11.66 14.01 -8.78
N ASN A 78 -12.30 13.53 -9.84
CA ASN A 78 -12.50 14.30 -11.08
C ASN A 78 -13.74 15.20 -11.04
N ASP A 79 -14.40 15.34 -9.89
CA ASP A 79 -15.53 16.24 -9.75
C ASP A 79 -15.07 17.69 -9.65
N VAL A 80 -15.81 18.60 -10.30
CA VAL A 80 -15.57 20.04 -10.28
C VAL A 80 -15.59 20.56 -8.84
N SER A 81 -16.50 20.04 -8.02
CA SER A 81 -16.61 20.39 -6.61
C SER A 81 -15.36 20.03 -5.81
N SER A 82 -14.89 18.78 -5.96
CA SER A 82 -13.68 18.31 -5.30
C SER A 82 -12.42 19.06 -5.73
N LYS A 83 -12.38 19.54 -6.97
CA LYS A 83 -11.21 20.26 -7.51
C LYS A 83 -11.14 21.73 -7.09
N HIS A 84 -12.28 22.40 -6.93
CA HIS A 84 -12.32 23.85 -6.75
C HIS A 84 -12.70 24.27 -5.32
N TYR A 85 -13.49 23.46 -4.62
CA TYR A 85 -14.09 23.85 -3.34
C TYR A 85 -13.67 22.95 -2.18
N ASP A 86 -13.40 21.67 -2.44
CA ASP A 86 -13.01 20.73 -1.40
C ASP A 86 -11.53 20.87 -1.01
N ARG A 87 -11.27 21.66 0.03
CA ARG A 87 -9.94 21.83 0.63
C ARG A 87 -9.75 21.05 1.92
N TYR A 88 -10.71 20.21 2.29
CA TYR A 88 -10.63 19.40 3.51
C TYR A 88 -9.72 18.20 3.29
N ASP A 89 -8.88 17.88 4.27
CA ASP A 89 -7.87 16.81 4.15
C ASP A 89 -8.45 15.39 4.39
N TYR A 90 -9.63 15.33 5.02
CA TYR A 90 -10.31 14.13 5.47
C TYR A 90 -9.45 13.23 6.36
N LEU A 91 -8.44 13.78 7.05
CA LEU A 91 -7.56 12.98 7.91
C LEU A 91 -8.32 12.23 9.02
N PRO A 92 -9.28 12.86 9.74
CA PRO A 92 -10.06 12.16 10.76
C PRO A 92 -10.91 11.01 10.22
N GLU A 93 -11.49 11.16 9.02
CA GLU A 93 -12.32 10.14 8.37
C GLU A 93 -11.48 8.99 7.84
N LYS A 94 -10.30 9.30 7.26
CA LYS A 94 -9.35 8.28 6.82
C LYS A 94 -8.87 7.44 7.99
N ARG A 95 -8.55 8.05 9.14
CA ARG A 95 -8.12 7.32 10.35
C ARG A 95 -9.21 6.37 10.84
N ARG A 96 -10.43 6.87 11.03
CA ARG A 96 -11.58 6.05 11.45
C ARG A 96 -11.84 4.88 10.50
N ALA A 97 -11.76 5.12 9.19
CA ALA A 97 -11.91 4.05 8.20
C ALA A 97 -10.78 3.02 8.27
N LEU A 98 -9.54 3.44 8.54
CA LEU A 98 -8.41 2.52 8.74
C LEU A 98 -8.52 1.73 10.05
N GLU A 99 -9.11 2.29 11.10
CA GLU A 99 -9.43 1.58 12.35
C GLU A 99 -10.49 0.49 12.11
N ILE A 100 -11.54 0.80 11.35
CA ILE A 100 -12.55 -0.19 10.92
C ILE A 100 -11.89 -1.30 10.09
N TRP A 101 -10.97 -0.94 9.20
CA TRP A 101 -10.25 -1.88 8.34
C TRP A 101 -9.29 -2.80 9.11
N GLY A 102 -8.48 -2.24 10.00
CA GLY A 102 -7.51 -2.99 10.79
C GLY A 102 -8.14 -3.81 11.92
N GLY A 103 -9.36 -3.45 12.33
CA GLY A 103 -10.03 -3.96 13.51
C GLY A 103 -9.34 -3.51 14.81
N PRO A 104 -10.08 -3.44 15.94
CA PRO A 104 -9.45 -3.47 17.24
C PRO A 104 -8.84 -4.87 17.43
N GLY A 105 -7.52 -4.98 17.30
CA GLY A 105 -6.76 -6.16 17.70
C GLY A 105 -6.67 -6.30 19.21
#